data_AF-A0A497BS82-F1
#
_entry.id   AF-A0A497BS82-F1
#
_cell.length_a   1.000
_cell.length_b   1.000
_cell.length_c   1.000
_cell.angle_alpha   90.00
_cell.angle_beta   90.00
_cell.angle_gamma   90.00
#
_symmetry.space_group_name_H-M   'P 1'
#
loop_
_entity.id
_entity.type
_entity.pdbx_description
1 polymer ?
#
loop_
_entity_poly.entity_id
_entity_poly.type
_entity_poly.pdbx_seq_one_letter_code
_entity_poly.pdbx_strand_id
1 'polypeptide(L)' 'QYGLLTRDARIKERKKYGLKRARKAPQYTKR' A
#
# COMPACT_ATOMS: atom_id res chain seq x y z
N GLN A 1 -7.77 -12.37 -23.82
CA GLN A 1 -7.31 -11.01 -24.23
C GLN A 1 -6.22 -10.56 -23.26
N TYR A 2 -5.09 -10.03 -23.75
CA TYR A 2 -3.84 -9.87 -22.99
C TYR A 2 -3.55 -8.45 -22.46
N GLY A 3 -4.50 -7.50 -22.51
CA GLY A 3 -4.34 -6.18 -21.90
C GLY A 3 -3.21 -5.30 -22.48
N LEU A 4 -2.82 -5.54 -23.74
CA LEU A 4 -1.63 -4.93 -24.38
C LEU A 4 -1.77 -3.43 -24.71
N LEU A 5 -2.99 -2.89 -24.67
CA LEU A 5 -3.28 -1.49 -24.99
C LEU A 5 -3.63 -0.65 -23.75
N THR A 6 -3.70 -1.26 -22.57
CA THR A 6 -4.01 -0.56 -21.32
C THR A 6 -2.75 -0.10 -20.60
N ARG A 7 -2.71 1.17 -20.18
CA ARG A 7 -1.67 1.65 -19.26
C ARG A 7 -1.93 1.16 -17.85
N ASP A 8 -0.85 0.77 -17.19
CA ASP A 8 -0.88 0.36 -15.79
C ASP A 8 -1.03 1.56 -14.87
N ALA A 9 -2.12 1.59 -14.10
CA ALA A 9 -2.43 2.64 -13.14
C ALA A 9 -1.80 2.40 -11.75
N ARG A 10 -1.06 1.31 -11.55
CA ARG A 10 -0.45 0.98 -10.25
C ARG A 10 0.63 2.01 -9.89
N ILE A 11 0.40 2.73 -8.80
CA ILE A 11 1.33 3.72 -8.25
C ILE A 11 1.70 3.32 -6.82
N LYS A 12 2.93 3.65 -6.41
CA LYS A 12 3.37 3.46 -5.04
C LYS A 12 2.53 4.30 -4.08
N GLU A 13 1.93 3.65 -3.09
CA GLU A 13 1.21 4.36 -2.05
C GLU A 13 2.15 5.10 -1.08
N ARG A 14 1.71 6.28 -0.65
CA ARG A 14 2.41 7.11 0.33
C ARG A 14 2.42 6.45 1.72
N LYS A 15 3.51 6.65 2.49
CA LYS A 15 3.56 6.32 3.92
C LYS A 15 2.61 7.22 4.72
N LYS A 16 1.72 6.62 5.50
CA LYS A 16 0.87 7.35 6.47
C LYS A 16 1.56 7.43 7.84
N TYR A 17 1.23 8.46 8.62
CA TYR A 17 1.79 8.65 9.96
C TYR A 17 1.36 7.52 10.90
N GLY A 18 2.19 7.18 11.89
CA GLY A 18 1.94 6.07 12.81
C GLY A 18 2.09 4.66 12.22
N LEU A 19 2.32 4.53 10.90
CA LEU A 19 2.51 3.24 10.24
C LEU A 19 3.98 2.95 9.93
N LYS A 20 4.34 1.66 9.94
CA LYS A 20 5.67 1.17 9.53
C LYS A 20 5.89 1.34 8.02
N ARG A 21 4.85 1.15 7.20
CA ARG A 21 4.86 1.32 5.72
C ARG A 21 3.53 1.94 5.27
N ALA A 22 3.24 1.97 3.95
CA ALA A 22 2.01 2.54 3.39
C ALA A 22 0.73 2.04 4.09
N ARG A 23 0.64 0.73 4.35
CA ARG A 23 -0.52 0.10 5.01
C ARG A 23 -0.17 -0.72 6.27
N LYS A 24 1.11 -0.94 6.57
CA LYS A 24 1.54 -1.84 7.65
C LYS A 24 1.57 -1.10 9.00
N ALA A 25 0.66 -1.44 9.90
CA ALA A 25 0.63 -0.95 11.28
C ALA A 25 1.65 -1.66 12.19
N PRO A 26 2.12 -1.02 13.27
CA PRO A 26 2.79 -1.74 14.36
C PRO A 26 1.81 -2.69 15.06
N GLN A 27 2.35 -3.72 15.72
CA GLN A 27 1.55 -4.60 16.56
C GLN A 27 1.07 -3.81 17.79
N TYR A 28 -0.19 -3.97 18.12
CA TYR A 28 -0.79 -3.38 19.31
C TYR A 28 -0.95 -4.46 20.38
N THR A 29 -0.52 -4.16 21.60
CA THR A 29 -0.74 -5.01 22.77
C THR A 29 -1.57 -4.22 23.79
N LYS A 30 -2.78 -4.71 24.08
CA LYS A 30 -3.49 -4.32 25.31
C LYS A 30 -2.92 -5.13 26.47
N ARG A 31 -2.98 -4.52 27.65
CA ARG A 31 -2.67 -5.16 28.93
C ARG A 31 -3.53 -6.40 29.10
#